data_AF-A0A176Q930-F1
#
_entry.id   AF-A0A176Q930-F1
#
_cell.length_a   1.000
_cell.length_b   1.000
_cell.length_c   1.000
_cell.angle_alpha   90.00
_cell.angle_beta   90.00
_cell.angle_gamma   90.00
#
_symmetry.space_group_name_H-M   'P 1'
#
loop_
_entity.id
_entity.type
_entity.pdbx_description
1 polymer ?
#
loop_
_entity_poly.entity_id
_entity_poly.type
_entity_poly.pdbx_seq_one_letter_code
_entity_poly.pdbx_strand_id
1 'polypeptide(L)'
;MSNLLNKYNTFYFIASSLATLTLLTSLALINAPSSLILALAVLSVLAFMILYKIIIDTRKVGKEFAHKERELTQEKHNLYEEGRKFGQKIEAERKSFLKEKKSLEEKLEAKMIHIIGITEELEKVTKEKDELVAQEKELLHKISYLCKQLQEKEANLTERKKLIIELKRKIDNDKYEELYKEVEKLFKEKEELSKEIDKLRKEKHILYMKKEELHKRQEELCVELDELQCKFKEIDQKNKNLSQELKRKFEELDKADGLIKNQSLELDRIRQDCNNEVKNLRNSLLERDSQIKQLQYVIEKVEESIRENRAIKGYSTKIILGETQKIKFILGQLVQFTPGEDYRPLEETLPGDLGYESLPATPTKSPNSLLTESYELNQSEGICKT
;
A
#
# COMPACT_ATOMS: atom_id res chain seq x y z
N MET A 1 41.83 -135.68 -83.82
CA MET A 1 42.68 -136.84 -84.16
C MET A 1 41.83 -137.94 -84.80
N SER A 2 41.33 -137.71 -86.03
CA SER A 2 40.34 -138.60 -86.66
C SER A 2 40.46 -138.63 -88.19
N ASN A 3 41.65 -138.39 -88.75
CA ASN A 3 41.86 -138.24 -90.20
C ASN A 3 42.78 -139.29 -90.83
N LEU A 4 43.06 -140.40 -90.13
CA LEU A 4 43.95 -141.48 -90.60
C LEU A 4 43.23 -142.58 -91.42
N LEU A 5 41.93 -142.47 -91.63
CA LEU A 5 41.11 -143.41 -92.43
C LEU A 5 40.28 -142.66 -93.49
N ASN A 6 40.97 -141.87 -94.31
CA ASN A 6 40.36 -141.23 -95.47
C ASN A 6 39.99 -142.29 -96.53
N LYS A 7 38.82 -142.12 -97.15
CA LYS A 7 38.21 -142.98 -98.20
C LYS A 7 39.20 -143.39 -99.30
N TYR A 8 40.21 -142.56 -99.56
CA TYR A 8 41.27 -142.79 -100.53
C TYR A 8 42.22 -143.96 -100.15
N ASN A 9 42.51 -144.18 -98.86
CA ASN A 9 43.41 -145.27 -98.43
C ASN A 9 42.77 -146.66 -98.56
N THR A 10 41.45 -146.76 -98.40
CA THR A 10 40.70 -148.02 -98.63
C THR A 10 40.73 -148.41 -100.10
N PHE A 11 40.68 -147.42 -101.01
CA PHE A 11 40.75 -147.65 -102.44
C PHE A 11 42.14 -148.17 -102.87
N TYR A 12 43.22 -147.61 -102.32
CA TYR A 12 44.59 -148.08 -102.56
C TYR A 12 44.82 -149.52 -102.08
N PHE A 13 44.22 -149.92 -100.96
CA PHE A 13 44.34 -151.28 -100.44
C PHE A 13 43.61 -152.31 -101.32
N ILE A 14 42.42 -151.97 -101.84
CA ILE A 14 41.67 -152.82 -102.77
C ILE A 14 42.40 -152.93 -104.12
N ALA A 15 42.92 -151.81 -104.65
CA ALA A 15 43.67 -151.80 -105.91
C ALA A 15 44.98 -152.61 -105.82
N SER A 16 45.71 -152.51 -104.69
CA SER A 16 46.92 -153.29 -104.42
C SER A 16 46.64 -154.79 -104.28
N SER A 17 45.51 -155.15 -103.65
CA SER A 17 45.07 -156.54 -103.52
C SER A 17 44.64 -157.16 -104.86
N LEU A 18 44.01 -156.36 -105.73
CA LEU A 18 43.64 -156.79 -107.08
C LEU A 18 44.89 -156.95 -107.97
N ALA A 19 45.87 -156.06 -107.85
CA ALA A 19 47.15 -156.15 -108.56
C ALA A 19 47.97 -157.37 -108.14
N THR A 20 48.00 -157.71 -106.85
CA THR A 20 48.67 -158.93 -106.35
C THR A 20 47.95 -160.21 -106.80
N LEU A 21 46.62 -160.21 -106.87
CA LEU A 21 45.85 -161.34 -107.42
C LEU A 21 46.10 -161.56 -108.92
N THR A 22 46.30 -160.47 -109.67
CA THR A 22 46.63 -160.50 -111.11
C THR A 22 48.09 -160.98 -111.34
N LEU A 23 49.02 -160.61 -110.45
CA LEU A 23 50.40 -161.11 -110.48
C LEU A 23 50.49 -162.60 -110.11
N LEU A 24 49.65 -163.07 -109.18
CA LEU A 24 49.56 -164.47 -108.78
C LEU A 24 49.06 -165.38 -109.91
N THR A 25 48.14 -164.90 -110.75
CA THR A 25 47.63 -165.66 -111.91
C THR A 25 48.67 -165.78 -113.02
N SER A 26 49.55 -164.80 -113.19
CA SER A 26 50.69 -164.90 -114.12
C SER A 26 51.82 -165.82 -113.65
N LEU A 27 51.99 -166.02 -112.34
CA LEU A 27 53.07 -166.88 -111.81
C LEU A 27 52.73 -168.38 -111.84
N ALA A 28 51.45 -168.74 -111.92
CA ALA A 28 50.98 -170.13 -112.04
C ALA A 28 51.37 -170.83 -113.37
N LEU A 29 51.87 -170.07 -114.36
CA LEU A 29 52.36 -170.60 -115.64
C LEU A 29 53.86 -170.95 -115.63
N ILE A 30 54.61 -170.64 -114.58
CA ILE A 30 56.06 -170.91 -114.46
C ILE A 30 56.32 -171.78 -113.23
N ASN A 31 55.97 -173.06 -113.34
CA ASN A 31 56.45 -174.22 -112.56
C ASN A 31 56.98 -173.92 -111.12
N ALA A 32 56.11 -173.37 -110.26
CA ALA A 32 56.44 -173.05 -108.86
C ALA A 32 55.91 -174.12 -107.89
N PRO A 33 56.60 -174.41 -106.78
CA PRO A 33 56.27 -175.51 -105.87
C PRO A 33 54.98 -175.27 -105.06
N SER A 34 54.16 -176.31 -104.94
CA SER A 34 52.79 -176.31 -104.38
C SER A 34 52.64 -175.83 -102.92
N SER A 35 53.73 -175.70 -102.16
CA SER A 35 53.71 -175.25 -100.76
C SER A 35 53.39 -173.75 -100.60
N LEU A 36 53.64 -172.92 -101.63
CA LEU A 36 53.40 -171.48 -101.57
C LEU A 36 51.91 -171.11 -101.70
N ILE A 37 51.16 -171.90 -102.49
CA ILE A 37 49.74 -171.65 -102.78
C ILE A 37 48.87 -171.83 -101.54
N LEU A 38 49.20 -172.80 -100.67
CA LEU A 38 48.43 -173.09 -99.47
C LEU A 38 48.59 -171.99 -98.39
N ALA A 39 49.80 -171.44 -98.24
CA ALA A 39 50.06 -170.37 -97.27
C ALA A 39 49.31 -169.07 -97.61
N LEU A 40 49.18 -168.75 -98.90
CA LEU A 40 48.44 -167.59 -99.40
C LEU A 40 46.92 -167.70 -99.17
N ALA A 41 46.35 -168.91 -99.26
CA ALA A 41 44.93 -169.14 -98.99
C ALA A 41 44.56 -168.89 -97.51
N VAL A 42 45.42 -169.32 -96.57
CA VAL A 42 45.18 -169.13 -95.13
C VAL A 42 45.25 -167.63 -94.75
N LEU A 43 46.19 -166.89 -95.34
CA LEU A 43 46.31 -165.43 -95.15
C LEU A 43 45.08 -164.66 -95.67
N SER A 44 44.47 -165.12 -96.76
CA SER A 44 43.24 -164.52 -97.32
C SER A 44 42.04 -164.63 -96.36
N VAL A 45 41.86 -165.80 -95.72
CA VAL A 45 40.74 -166.03 -94.78
C VAL A 45 40.91 -165.20 -93.50
N LEU A 46 42.13 -165.07 -92.99
CA LEU A 46 42.39 -164.28 -91.77
C LEU A 46 42.12 -162.77 -92.00
N ALA A 47 42.46 -162.26 -93.18
CA ALA A 47 42.21 -160.88 -93.56
C ALA A 47 40.70 -160.56 -93.61
N PHE A 48 39.87 -161.49 -94.09
CA PHE A 48 38.41 -161.32 -94.15
C PHE A 48 37.75 -161.27 -92.77
N MET A 49 38.20 -162.11 -91.83
CA MET A 49 37.73 -162.11 -90.43
C MET A 49 38.00 -160.77 -89.74
N ILE A 50 39.20 -160.20 -89.94
CA ILE A 50 39.58 -158.90 -89.36
C ILE A 50 38.73 -157.78 -89.98
N LEU A 51 38.51 -157.82 -91.31
CA LEU A 51 37.66 -156.83 -91.99
C LEU A 51 36.21 -156.85 -91.46
N TYR A 52 35.64 -158.04 -91.26
CA TYR A 52 34.26 -158.17 -90.78
C TYR A 52 34.06 -157.60 -89.37
N LYS A 53 35.04 -157.78 -88.48
CA LYS A 53 34.99 -157.23 -87.11
C LYS A 53 35.06 -155.70 -87.10
N ILE A 54 35.91 -155.10 -87.94
CA ILE A 54 36.03 -153.64 -88.07
C ILE A 54 34.71 -153.00 -88.55
N ILE A 55 33.98 -153.66 -89.46
CA ILE A 55 32.71 -153.14 -90.00
C ILE A 55 31.58 -153.16 -88.96
N ILE A 56 31.53 -154.17 -88.09
CA ILE A 56 30.50 -154.25 -87.03
C ILE A 56 30.74 -153.17 -85.96
N ASP A 57 31.98 -153.00 -85.51
CA ASP A 57 32.30 -152.00 -84.47
C ASP A 57 32.08 -150.57 -84.97
N THR A 58 32.40 -150.27 -86.24
CA THR A 58 32.11 -148.94 -86.83
C THR A 58 30.60 -148.64 -86.94
N ARG A 59 29.75 -149.66 -87.12
CA ARG A 59 28.29 -149.47 -87.20
C ARG A 59 27.66 -149.12 -85.84
N LYS A 60 28.24 -149.60 -84.74
CA LYS A 60 27.76 -149.29 -83.38
C LYS A 60 28.15 -147.86 -82.97
N VAL A 61 29.40 -147.48 -83.25
CA VAL A 61 29.89 -146.11 -83.01
C VAL A 61 29.12 -145.08 -83.84
N GLY A 62 28.76 -145.40 -85.09
CA GLY A 62 27.97 -144.49 -85.94
C GLY A 62 26.56 -144.19 -85.41
N LYS A 63 25.90 -145.15 -84.74
CA LYS A 63 24.56 -144.94 -84.16
C LYS A 63 24.60 -144.08 -82.88
N GLU A 64 25.61 -144.27 -82.03
CA GLU A 64 25.80 -143.41 -80.85
C GLU A 64 26.20 -141.98 -81.27
N PHE A 65 27.01 -141.83 -82.32
CA PHE A 65 27.39 -140.52 -82.85
C PHE A 65 26.17 -139.77 -83.42
N ALA A 66 25.30 -140.44 -84.18
CA ALA A 66 24.10 -139.83 -84.75
C ALA A 66 23.06 -139.42 -83.70
N HIS A 67 23.01 -140.11 -82.56
CA HIS A 67 22.14 -139.72 -81.44
C HIS A 67 22.70 -138.48 -80.72
N LYS A 68 24.01 -138.48 -80.44
CA LYS A 68 24.69 -137.38 -79.76
C LYS A 68 24.74 -136.12 -80.60
N GLU A 69 24.84 -136.26 -81.92
CA GLU A 69 24.74 -135.15 -82.88
C GLU A 69 23.34 -134.52 -82.87
N ARG A 70 22.26 -135.33 -82.76
CA ARG A 70 20.89 -134.81 -82.61
C ARG A 70 20.67 -134.09 -81.27
N GLU A 71 21.18 -134.61 -80.15
CA GLU A 71 21.12 -133.92 -78.85
C GLU A 71 21.87 -132.58 -78.89
N LEU A 72 23.10 -132.56 -79.41
CA LEU A 72 23.88 -131.33 -79.57
C LEU A 72 23.19 -130.30 -80.47
N THR A 73 22.48 -130.75 -81.51
CA THR A 73 21.75 -129.83 -82.39
C THR A 73 20.54 -129.23 -81.68
N GLN A 74 19.84 -130.01 -80.85
CA GLN A 74 18.71 -129.54 -80.07
C GLN A 74 19.12 -128.63 -78.91
N GLU A 75 20.22 -128.96 -78.21
CA GLU A 75 20.81 -128.12 -77.17
C GLU A 75 21.32 -126.79 -77.74
N LYS A 76 21.96 -126.83 -78.91
CA LYS A 76 22.36 -125.61 -79.64
C LYS A 76 21.16 -124.73 -80.00
N HIS A 77 20.03 -125.33 -80.37
CA HIS A 77 18.81 -124.58 -80.67
C HIS A 77 18.18 -123.98 -79.41
N ASN A 78 18.14 -124.74 -78.31
CA ASN A 78 17.66 -124.26 -77.00
C ASN A 78 18.51 -123.10 -76.48
N LEU A 79 19.85 -123.20 -76.54
CA LEU A 79 20.77 -122.12 -76.16
C LEU A 79 20.59 -120.87 -77.02
N TYR A 80 20.28 -121.04 -78.32
CA TYR A 80 20.01 -119.91 -79.21
C TYR A 80 18.66 -119.23 -78.90
N GLU A 81 17.62 -119.99 -78.58
CA GLU A 81 16.32 -119.46 -78.10
C GLU A 81 16.46 -118.77 -76.74
N GLU A 82 17.22 -119.36 -75.82
CA GLU A 82 17.47 -118.78 -74.49
C GLU A 82 18.31 -117.51 -74.58
N GLY A 83 19.36 -117.51 -75.41
CA GLY A 83 20.13 -116.32 -75.74
C GLY A 83 19.29 -115.22 -76.38
N ARG A 84 18.31 -115.57 -77.22
CA ARG A 84 17.36 -114.60 -77.80
C ARG A 84 16.40 -114.04 -76.75
N LYS A 85 15.81 -114.89 -75.90
CA LYS A 85 14.93 -114.46 -74.81
C LYS A 85 15.68 -113.56 -73.81
N PHE A 86 16.91 -113.92 -73.48
CA PHE A 86 17.77 -113.12 -72.62
C PHE A 86 18.16 -111.79 -73.28
N GLY A 87 18.49 -111.80 -74.57
CA GLY A 87 18.72 -110.58 -75.36
C GLY A 87 17.50 -109.66 -75.38
N GLN A 88 16.30 -110.20 -75.63
CA GLN A 88 15.05 -109.43 -75.58
C GLN A 88 14.75 -108.87 -74.19
N LYS A 89 15.02 -109.63 -73.12
CA LYS A 89 14.86 -109.17 -71.74
C LYS A 89 15.83 -108.03 -71.42
N ILE A 90 17.10 -108.17 -71.79
CA ILE A 90 18.11 -107.10 -71.64
C ILE A 90 17.70 -105.86 -72.44
N GLU A 91 17.21 -106.03 -73.67
CA GLU A 91 16.77 -104.92 -74.51
C GLU A 91 15.58 -104.18 -73.89
N ALA A 92 14.61 -104.92 -73.32
CA ALA A 92 13.47 -104.36 -72.62
C ALA A 92 13.87 -103.63 -71.33
N GLU A 93 14.78 -104.21 -70.54
CA GLU A 93 15.33 -103.58 -69.34
C GLU A 93 16.12 -102.31 -69.70
N ARG A 94 16.97 -102.34 -70.73
CA ARG A 94 17.68 -101.15 -71.23
C ARG A 94 16.72 -100.03 -71.64
N LYS A 95 15.64 -100.36 -72.36
CA LYS A 95 14.61 -99.38 -72.73
C LYS A 95 13.88 -98.83 -71.51
N SER A 96 13.56 -99.67 -70.52
CA SER A 96 12.98 -99.24 -69.25
C SER A 96 13.89 -98.30 -68.48
N PHE A 97 15.16 -98.67 -68.30
CA PHE A 97 16.17 -97.85 -67.63
C PHE A 97 16.42 -96.53 -68.37
N LEU A 98 16.42 -96.53 -69.70
CA LEU A 98 16.58 -95.30 -70.47
C LEU A 98 15.38 -94.35 -70.26
N LYS A 99 14.16 -94.89 -70.19
CA LYS A 99 12.96 -94.12 -69.89
C LYS A 99 12.98 -93.56 -68.46
N GLU A 100 13.42 -94.35 -67.50
CA GLU A 100 13.59 -93.92 -66.10
C GLU A 100 14.67 -92.84 -65.97
N LYS A 101 15.83 -93.03 -66.59
CA LYS A 101 16.91 -92.03 -66.64
C LYS A 101 16.39 -90.70 -67.19
N LYS A 102 15.67 -90.73 -68.32
CA LYS A 102 15.09 -89.53 -68.92
C LYS A 102 14.08 -88.85 -67.98
N SER A 103 13.21 -89.63 -67.33
CA SER A 103 12.26 -89.08 -66.34
C SER A 103 12.96 -88.47 -65.12
N LEU A 104 14.09 -89.04 -64.68
CA LEU A 104 14.89 -88.50 -63.57
C LEU A 104 15.63 -87.23 -63.98
N GLU A 105 16.15 -87.15 -65.22
CA GLU A 105 16.76 -85.94 -65.77
C GLU A 105 15.73 -84.79 -65.84
N GLU A 106 14.53 -85.04 -66.35
CA GLU A 106 13.44 -84.05 -66.39
C GLU A 106 13.03 -83.58 -64.98
N LYS A 107 12.95 -84.50 -64.00
CA LYS A 107 12.68 -84.16 -62.60
C LYS A 107 13.81 -83.34 -61.96
N LEU A 108 15.06 -83.64 -62.30
CA LEU A 108 16.22 -82.92 -61.80
C LEU A 108 16.25 -81.50 -62.35
N GLU A 109 15.97 -81.33 -63.64
CA GLU A 109 15.88 -80.03 -64.30
C GLU A 109 14.75 -79.17 -63.70
N ALA A 110 13.56 -79.75 -63.50
CA ALA A 110 12.45 -79.06 -62.84
C ALA A 110 12.80 -78.62 -61.40
N LYS A 111 13.50 -79.47 -60.63
CA LYS A 111 13.98 -79.10 -59.29
C LYS A 111 15.04 -78.00 -59.34
N MET A 112 15.92 -78.01 -60.35
CA MET A 112 16.96 -77.00 -60.52
C MET A 112 16.35 -75.62 -60.82
N ILE A 113 15.34 -75.57 -61.71
CA ILE A 113 14.57 -74.34 -61.99
C ILE A 113 13.89 -73.82 -60.71
N HIS A 114 13.27 -74.71 -59.93
CA HIS A 114 12.62 -74.33 -58.68
C HIS A 114 13.62 -73.80 -57.62
N ILE A 115 14.82 -74.40 -57.52
CA ILE A 115 15.88 -73.92 -56.63
C ILE A 115 16.35 -72.52 -57.03
N ILE A 116 16.50 -72.25 -58.34
CA ILE A 116 16.85 -70.92 -58.85
C ILE A 116 15.76 -69.92 -58.45
N GLY A 117 14.49 -70.24 -58.64
CA GLY A 117 13.37 -69.38 -58.22
C GLY A 117 13.37 -69.06 -56.73
N ILE A 118 13.56 -70.06 -55.86
CA ILE A 118 13.68 -69.84 -54.41
C ILE A 118 14.89 -68.94 -54.08
N THR A 119 16.00 -69.11 -54.79
CA THR A 119 17.22 -68.32 -54.56
C THR A 119 17.00 -66.85 -54.89
N GLU A 120 16.31 -66.56 -55.99
CA GLU A 120 15.93 -65.20 -56.39
C GLU A 120 14.98 -64.55 -55.37
N GLU A 121 13.98 -65.31 -54.89
CA GLU A 121 13.06 -64.83 -53.85
C GLU A 121 13.80 -64.56 -52.53
N LEU A 122 14.73 -65.44 -52.13
CA LEU A 122 15.56 -65.22 -50.93
C LEU A 122 16.44 -63.99 -51.07
N GLU A 123 17.00 -63.72 -52.25
CA GLU A 123 17.78 -62.51 -52.50
C GLU A 123 16.90 -61.26 -52.38
N LYS A 124 15.68 -61.29 -52.93
CA LYS A 124 14.71 -60.20 -52.81
C LYS A 124 14.32 -59.93 -51.36
N VAL A 125 13.98 -60.97 -50.60
CA VAL A 125 13.64 -60.87 -49.17
C VAL A 125 14.83 -60.34 -48.36
N THR A 126 16.05 -60.73 -48.71
CA THR A 126 17.26 -60.22 -48.05
C THR A 126 17.44 -58.72 -48.27
N LYS A 127 17.22 -58.23 -49.51
CA LYS A 127 17.27 -56.79 -49.81
C LYS A 127 16.20 -56.00 -49.05
N GLU A 128 14.95 -56.49 -49.05
CA GLU A 128 13.86 -55.86 -48.30
C GLU A 128 14.14 -55.81 -46.79
N LYS A 129 14.72 -56.88 -46.23
CA LYS A 129 15.16 -56.91 -44.83
C LYS A 129 16.22 -55.85 -44.54
N ASP A 130 17.22 -55.70 -45.40
CA ASP A 130 18.29 -54.72 -45.21
C ASP A 130 17.75 -53.28 -45.29
N GLU A 131 16.81 -53.01 -46.20
CA GLU A 131 16.10 -51.72 -46.29
C GLU A 131 15.29 -51.42 -45.02
N LEU A 132 14.55 -52.40 -44.50
CA LEU A 132 13.80 -52.25 -43.25
C LEU A 132 14.73 -51.99 -42.05
N VAL A 133 15.88 -52.67 -41.98
CA VAL A 133 16.88 -52.42 -40.93
C VAL A 133 17.45 -51.00 -41.02
N ALA A 134 17.64 -50.47 -42.23
CA ALA A 134 18.07 -49.08 -42.41
C ALA A 134 17.00 -48.09 -41.92
N GLN A 135 15.73 -48.31 -42.26
CA GLN A 135 14.61 -47.50 -41.79
C GLN A 135 14.43 -47.56 -40.26
N GLU A 136 14.59 -48.74 -39.66
CA GLU A 136 14.54 -48.93 -38.21
C GLU A 136 15.60 -48.06 -37.51
N LYS A 137 16.83 -48.06 -38.02
CA LYS A 137 17.93 -47.23 -37.49
C LYS A 137 17.63 -45.73 -37.61
N GLU A 138 17.09 -45.28 -38.73
CA GLU A 138 16.71 -43.88 -38.93
C GLU A 138 15.61 -43.45 -37.96
N LEU A 139 14.57 -44.27 -37.79
CA LEU A 139 13.50 -44.03 -36.84
C LEU A 139 14.02 -43.98 -35.40
N LEU A 140 14.92 -44.88 -35.03
CA LEU A 140 15.53 -44.89 -33.70
C LEU A 140 16.36 -43.62 -33.44
N HIS A 141 17.09 -43.12 -34.45
CA HIS A 141 17.77 -41.84 -34.37
C HIS A 141 16.80 -40.67 -34.16
N LYS A 142 15.69 -40.65 -34.93
CA LYS A 142 14.65 -39.62 -34.81
C LYS A 142 13.95 -39.64 -33.45
N ILE A 143 13.64 -40.83 -32.93
CA ILE A 143 13.08 -41.00 -31.57
C ILE A 143 14.06 -40.46 -30.53
N SER A 144 15.34 -40.83 -30.62
CA SER A 144 16.37 -40.34 -29.70
C SER A 144 16.49 -38.81 -29.71
N TYR A 145 16.45 -38.20 -30.89
CA TYR A 145 16.47 -36.75 -31.05
C TYR A 145 15.23 -36.07 -30.43
N LEU A 146 14.03 -36.61 -30.67
CA LEU A 146 12.79 -36.07 -30.11
C LEU A 146 12.74 -36.22 -28.59
N CYS A 147 13.24 -37.34 -28.03
CA CYS A 147 13.35 -37.53 -26.59
C CYS A 147 14.23 -36.45 -25.93
N LYS A 148 15.36 -36.09 -26.54
CA LYS A 148 16.21 -35.00 -26.05
C LYS A 148 15.50 -33.65 -26.06
N GLN A 149 14.78 -33.33 -27.15
CA GLN A 149 13.99 -32.09 -27.20
C GLN A 149 12.91 -32.06 -26.13
N LEU A 150 12.22 -33.18 -25.90
CA LEU A 150 11.17 -33.27 -24.90
C LEU A 150 11.73 -33.04 -23.49
N GLN A 151 12.87 -33.64 -23.16
CA GLN A 151 13.57 -33.41 -21.89
C GLN A 151 13.96 -31.94 -21.70
N GLU A 152 14.46 -31.28 -22.75
CA GLU A 152 14.78 -29.86 -22.70
C GLU A 152 13.53 -28.99 -22.46
N LYS A 153 12.41 -29.31 -23.13
CA LYS A 153 11.13 -28.61 -22.90
C LYS A 153 10.60 -28.82 -21.48
N GLU A 154 10.74 -30.02 -20.93
CA GLU A 154 10.33 -30.34 -19.56
C GLU A 154 11.17 -29.59 -18.51
N ALA A 155 12.49 -29.50 -18.71
CA ALA A 155 13.38 -28.70 -17.88
C ALA A 155 12.99 -27.21 -17.91
N ASN A 156 12.77 -26.66 -19.11
CA ASN A 156 12.31 -25.28 -19.30
C ASN A 156 10.96 -25.00 -18.61
N LEU A 157 10.00 -25.93 -18.70
CA LEU A 157 8.71 -25.81 -18.02
C LEU A 157 8.87 -25.78 -16.49
N THR A 158 9.76 -26.62 -15.96
CA THR A 158 10.06 -26.67 -14.53
C THR A 158 10.67 -25.36 -14.03
N GLU A 159 11.59 -24.76 -14.80
CA GLU A 159 12.16 -23.45 -14.49
C GLU A 159 11.13 -22.33 -14.55
N ARG A 160 10.31 -22.29 -15.61
CA ARG A 160 9.20 -21.32 -15.72
C ARG A 160 8.22 -21.43 -14.56
N LYS A 161 7.90 -22.65 -14.10
CA LYS A 161 7.03 -22.87 -12.95
C LYS A 161 7.63 -22.29 -11.66
N LYS A 162 8.95 -22.41 -11.44
CA LYS A 162 9.64 -21.78 -10.31
C LYS A 162 9.55 -20.25 -10.39
N LEU A 163 9.80 -19.67 -11.56
CA LEU A 163 9.68 -18.22 -11.76
C LEU A 163 8.26 -17.70 -11.49
N ILE A 164 7.22 -18.42 -11.93
CA ILE A 164 5.83 -18.07 -11.65
C ILE A 164 5.56 -18.05 -10.15
N ILE A 165 6.05 -19.04 -9.38
CA ILE A 165 5.90 -19.08 -7.93
C ILE A 165 6.60 -17.89 -7.27
N GLU A 166 7.81 -17.54 -7.72
CA GLU A 166 8.56 -16.40 -7.17
C GLU A 166 7.89 -15.06 -7.49
N LEU A 167 7.42 -14.87 -8.72
CA LEU A 167 6.66 -13.68 -9.12
C LEU A 167 5.36 -13.57 -8.33
N LYS A 168 4.65 -14.69 -8.15
CA LYS A 168 3.43 -14.73 -7.32
C LYS A 168 3.75 -14.33 -5.88
N ARG A 169 4.83 -14.83 -5.28
CA ARG A 169 5.29 -14.38 -3.95
C ARG A 169 5.62 -12.88 -3.93
N LYS A 170 6.27 -12.33 -4.96
CA LYS A 170 6.57 -10.88 -5.04
C LYS A 170 5.33 -10.00 -5.23
N ILE A 171 4.29 -10.54 -5.88
CA ILE A 171 2.99 -9.86 -6.02
C ILE A 171 2.23 -9.93 -4.70
N ASP A 172 2.21 -11.10 -4.06
CA ASP A 172 1.47 -11.36 -2.83
C ASP A 172 2.15 -10.74 -1.59
N ASN A 173 3.46 -10.45 -1.65
CA ASN A 173 4.25 -10.06 -0.47
C ASN A 173 4.88 -8.65 -0.57
N ASP A 174 4.83 -7.98 0.58
CA ASP A 174 5.53 -6.77 1.01
C ASP A 174 4.95 -5.42 0.54
N LYS A 175 4.78 -5.17 -0.77
CA LYS A 175 4.37 -3.81 -1.18
C LYS A 175 2.92 -3.47 -0.86
N TYR A 176 2.01 -4.42 -1.01
CA TYR A 176 0.57 -4.15 -0.80
C TYR A 176 0.23 -3.96 0.67
N GLU A 177 0.81 -4.77 1.56
CA GLU A 177 0.54 -4.71 2.99
C GLU A 177 1.16 -3.45 3.62
N GLU A 178 2.37 -3.07 3.22
CA GLU A 178 3.00 -1.81 3.63
C GLU A 178 2.20 -0.60 3.12
N LEU A 179 1.77 -0.62 1.85
CA LEU A 179 0.91 0.45 1.31
C LEU A 179 -0.40 0.54 2.09
N TYR A 180 -1.02 -0.59 2.42
CA TYR A 180 -2.28 -0.63 3.13
C TYR A 180 -2.15 -0.03 4.54
N LYS A 181 -1.08 -0.39 5.27
CA LYS A 181 -0.78 0.19 6.58
C LYS A 181 -0.52 1.70 6.51
N GLU A 182 0.21 2.15 5.49
CA GLU A 182 0.46 3.57 5.28
C GLU A 182 -0.83 4.33 4.95
N VAL A 183 -1.69 3.76 4.09
CA VAL A 183 -3.02 4.31 3.77
C VAL A 183 -3.89 4.38 5.02
N GLU A 184 -3.90 3.36 5.87
CA GLU A 184 -4.67 3.35 7.12
C GLU A 184 -4.16 4.42 8.10
N LYS A 185 -2.83 4.61 8.20
CA LYS A 185 -2.22 5.65 9.03
C LYS A 185 -2.61 7.05 8.52
N LEU A 186 -2.50 7.31 7.23
CA LEU A 186 -2.90 8.57 6.62
C LEU A 186 -4.41 8.83 6.82
N PHE A 187 -5.23 7.79 6.81
CA PHE A 187 -6.67 7.93 7.06
C PHE A 187 -6.95 8.38 8.51
N LYS A 188 -6.23 7.82 9.49
CA LYS A 188 -6.31 8.23 10.90
C LYS A 188 -5.85 9.68 11.10
N GLU A 189 -4.70 10.05 10.54
CA GLU A 189 -4.19 11.43 10.59
C GLU A 189 -5.17 12.43 9.96
N LYS A 190 -5.79 12.08 8.83
CA LYS A 190 -6.83 12.90 8.20
C LYS A 190 -8.05 13.10 9.10
N GLU A 191 -8.48 12.06 9.81
CA GLU A 191 -9.62 12.15 10.73
C GLU A 191 -9.32 13.06 11.93
N GLU A 192 -8.12 12.96 12.50
CA GLU A 192 -7.64 13.83 13.58
C GLU A 192 -7.56 15.29 13.13
N LEU A 193 -6.97 15.56 11.97
CA LEU A 193 -6.93 16.91 11.38
C LEU A 193 -8.33 17.47 11.13
N SER A 194 -9.28 16.63 10.70
CA SER A 194 -10.67 17.06 10.51
C SER A 194 -11.31 17.49 11.84
N LYS A 195 -11.06 16.75 12.93
CA LYS A 195 -11.56 17.10 14.28
C LYS A 195 -10.96 18.43 14.76
N GLU A 196 -9.67 18.65 14.53
CA GLU A 196 -9.00 19.91 14.90
C GLU A 196 -9.53 21.10 14.08
N ILE A 197 -9.76 20.92 12.77
CA ILE A 197 -10.37 21.95 11.91
C ILE A 197 -11.76 22.34 12.44
N ASP A 198 -12.59 21.38 12.84
CA ASP A 198 -13.92 21.68 13.38
C ASP A 198 -13.86 22.38 14.74
N LYS A 199 -12.88 22.05 15.59
CA LYS A 199 -12.63 22.78 16.84
C LYS A 199 -12.22 24.23 16.57
N LEU A 200 -11.27 24.46 15.66
CA LEU A 200 -10.82 25.80 15.27
C LEU A 200 -11.94 26.63 14.65
N ARG A 201 -12.85 26.00 13.87
CA ARG A 201 -14.04 26.68 13.35
C ARG A 201 -14.96 27.18 14.46
N LYS A 202 -15.18 26.38 15.50
CA LYS A 202 -15.98 26.78 16.67
C LYS A 202 -15.32 27.92 17.43
N GLU A 203 -14.01 27.82 17.69
CA GLU A 203 -13.25 28.89 18.37
C GLU A 203 -13.27 30.19 17.59
N LYS A 204 -13.08 30.13 16.26
CA LYS A 204 -13.20 31.30 15.37
C LYS A 204 -14.57 31.96 15.48
N HIS A 205 -15.64 31.17 15.54
CA HIS A 205 -17.00 31.71 15.68
C HIS A 205 -17.19 32.39 17.04
N ILE A 206 -16.72 31.79 18.14
CA ILE A 206 -16.77 32.40 19.47
C ILE A 206 -16.02 33.74 19.50
N LEU A 207 -14.81 33.80 18.93
CA LEU A 207 -14.03 35.03 18.84
C LEU A 207 -14.73 36.11 18.00
N TYR A 208 -15.41 35.72 16.93
CA TYR A 208 -16.20 36.65 16.12
C TYR A 208 -17.35 37.26 16.93
N MET A 209 -18.11 36.46 17.67
CA MET A 209 -19.20 36.96 18.53
C MET A 209 -18.66 37.90 19.63
N LYS A 210 -17.57 37.52 20.30
CA LYS A 210 -16.93 38.37 21.31
C LYS A 210 -16.42 39.70 20.73
N LYS A 211 -15.93 39.70 19.49
CA LYS A 211 -15.53 40.93 18.80
C LYS A 211 -16.74 41.85 18.56
N GLU A 212 -17.88 41.28 18.18
CA GLU A 212 -19.11 42.05 17.97
C GLU A 212 -19.65 42.64 19.28
N GLU A 213 -19.62 41.87 20.38
CA GLU A 213 -19.98 42.36 21.72
C GLU A 213 -19.08 43.52 22.17
N LEU A 214 -17.77 43.41 21.96
CA LEU A 214 -16.82 44.48 22.28
C LEU A 214 -17.07 45.73 21.43
N HIS A 215 -17.47 45.58 20.16
CA HIS A 215 -17.82 46.71 19.31
C HIS A 215 -19.06 47.44 19.84
N LYS A 216 -20.11 46.71 20.22
CA LYS A 216 -21.32 47.30 20.82
C LYS A 216 -20.99 48.05 22.10
N ARG A 217 -20.18 47.46 22.98
CA ARG A 217 -19.74 48.11 24.21
C ARG A 217 -18.89 49.36 23.94
N GLN A 218 -18.07 49.34 22.90
CA GLN A 218 -17.30 50.51 22.48
C GLN A 218 -18.23 51.65 22.01
N GLU A 219 -19.26 51.33 21.22
CA GLU A 219 -20.26 52.31 20.78
C GLU A 219 -21.02 52.92 21.97
N GLU A 220 -21.45 52.09 22.93
CA GLU A 220 -22.10 52.54 24.18
C GLU A 220 -21.21 53.52 24.95
N LEU A 221 -19.93 53.18 25.16
CA LEU A 221 -18.97 54.04 25.85
C LEU A 221 -18.71 55.35 25.11
N CYS A 222 -18.72 55.35 23.78
CA CYS A 222 -18.63 56.59 23.01
C CYS A 222 -19.82 57.50 23.25
N VAL A 223 -21.04 56.96 23.30
CA VAL A 223 -22.25 57.73 23.63
C VAL A 223 -22.18 58.30 25.05
N GLU A 224 -21.76 57.50 26.04
CA GLU A 224 -21.57 57.98 27.42
C GLU A 224 -20.52 59.10 27.52
N LEU A 225 -19.44 59.00 26.75
CA LEU A 225 -18.39 60.03 26.70
C LEU A 225 -18.95 61.36 26.15
N ASP A 226 -19.73 61.30 25.07
CA ASP A 226 -20.35 62.47 24.46
C ASP A 226 -21.35 63.14 25.43
N GLU A 227 -22.15 62.35 26.16
CA GLU A 227 -23.06 62.86 27.19
C GLU A 227 -22.30 63.55 28.33
N LEU A 228 -21.21 62.95 28.83
CA LEU A 228 -20.36 63.55 29.85
C LEU A 228 -19.72 64.84 29.36
N GLN A 229 -19.28 64.88 28.11
CA GLN A 229 -18.70 66.08 27.51
C GLN A 229 -19.74 67.22 27.41
N CYS A 230 -21.00 66.91 27.09
CA CYS A 230 -22.09 67.88 27.14
C CYS A 230 -22.33 68.39 28.57
N LYS A 231 -22.43 67.50 29.56
CA LYS A 231 -22.58 67.89 30.99
C LYS A 231 -21.44 68.79 31.46
N PHE A 232 -20.21 68.50 31.04
CA PHE A 232 -19.05 69.32 31.37
C PHE A 232 -19.16 70.74 30.79
N LYS A 233 -19.60 70.87 29.53
CA LYS A 233 -19.85 72.18 28.90
C LYS A 233 -20.95 72.97 29.63
N GLU A 234 -22.01 72.32 30.07
CA GLU A 234 -23.07 72.97 30.86
C GLU A 234 -22.56 73.49 32.20
N ILE A 235 -21.75 72.69 32.91
CA ILE A 235 -21.14 73.09 34.19
C ILE A 235 -20.19 74.26 33.98
N ASP A 236 -19.34 74.23 32.95
CA ASP A 236 -18.41 75.31 32.63
C ASP A 236 -19.17 76.62 32.36
N GLN A 237 -20.29 76.55 31.63
CA GLN A 237 -21.13 77.72 31.39
C GLN A 237 -21.80 78.24 32.67
N LYS A 238 -22.31 77.35 33.53
CA LYS A 238 -22.85 77.75 34.84
C LYS A 238 -21.80 78.43 35.71
N ASN A 239 -20.58 77.89 35.77
CA ASN A 239 -19.48 78.47 36.53
C ASN A 239 -19.09 79.86 36.00
N LYS A 240 -19.07 80.06 34.68
CA LYS A 240 -18.85 81.39 34.08
C LYS A 240 -19.93 82.39 34.50
N ASN A 241 -21.20 81.98 34.46
CA ASN A 241 -22.32 82.83 34.87
C ASN A 241 -22.23 83.20 36.36
N LEU A 242 -21.99 82.22 37.24
CA LEU A 242 -21.83 82.44 38.68
C LEU A 242 -20.64 83.33 39.00
N SER A 243 -19.50 83.13 38.32
CA SER A 243 -18.32 83.98 38.48
C SER A 243 -18.61 85.43 38.10
N GLN A 244 -19.37 85.66 37.03
CA GLN A 244 -19.80 86.99 36.62
C GLN A 244 -20.78 87.62 37.63
N GLU A 245 -21.71 86.83 38.16
CA GLU A 245 -22.66 87.30 39.19
C GLU A 245 -21.95 87.67 40.49
N LEU A 246 -21.00 86.82 40.94
CA LEU A 246 -20.16 87.10 42.11
C LEU A 246 -19.40 88.42 41.94
N LYS A 247 -18.82 88.65 40.75
CA LYS A 247 -18.14 89.91 40.44
C LYS A 247 -19.07 91.12 40.57
N ARG A 248 -20.30 91.05 40.04
CA ARG A 248 -21.29 92.12 40.19
C ARG A 248 -21.64 92.37 41.66
N LYS A 249 -21.78 91.30 42.46
CA LYS A 249 -22.07 91.42 43.90
C LYS A 249 -20.94 92.10 44.66
N PHE A 250 -19.68 91.83 44.33
CA PHE A 250 -18.55 92.58 44.87
C PHE A 250 -18.59 94.06 44.48
N GLU A 251 -18.89 94.37 43.21
CA GLU A 251 -19.02 95.77 42.77
C GLU A 251 -20.20 96.50 43.45
N GLU A 252 -21.30 95.81 43.75
CA GLU A 252 -22.41 96.34 44.55
C GLU A 252 -21.99 96.60 45.99
N LEU A 253 -21.24 95.67 46.60
CA LEU A 253 -20.73 95.78 47.96
C LEU A 253 -19.77 96.97 48.09
N ASP A 254 -18.82 97.13 47.17
CA ASP A 254 -17.88 98.25 47.16
C ASP A 254 -18.60 99.61 47.09
N LYS A 255 -19.67 99.69 46.29
CA LYS A 255 -20.50 100.91 46.23
C LYS A 255 -21.23 101.17 47.54
N ALA A 256 -21.81 100.14 48.14
CA ALA A 256 -22.51 100.25 49.42
C ALA A 256 -21.54 100.68 50.54
N ASP A 257 -20.35 100.10 50.59
CA ASP A 257 -19.31 100.46 51.56
C ASP A 257 -18.86 101.92 51.39
N GLY A 258 -18.71 102.37 50.13
CA GLY A 258 -18.47 103.78 49.81
C GLY A 258 -19.58 104.73 50.31
N LEU A 259 -20.85 104.33 50.17
CA LEU A 259 -22.00 105.09 50.68
C LEU A 259 -22.02 105.14 52.21
N ILE A 260 -21.80 104.01 52.88
CA ILE A 260 -21.73 103.91 54.34
C ILE A 260 -20.62 104.82 54.88
N LYS A 261 -19.43 104.79 54.26
CA LYS A 261 -18.31 105.65 54.63
C LYS A 261 -18.64 107.13 54.50
N ASN A 262 -19.33 107.53 53.42
CA ASN A 262 -19.77 108.91 53.24
C ASN A 262 -20.80 109.33 54.30
N GLN A 263 -21.79 108.47 54.58
CA GLN A 263 -22.78 108.71 55.63
C GLN A 263 -22.14 108.82 57.02
N SER A 264 -21.15 107.97 57.33
CA SER A 264 -20.39 108.06 58.58
C SER A 264 -19.67 109.40 58.71
N LEU A 265 -19.00 109.87 57.64
CA LEU A 265 -18.34 111.18 57.64
C LEU A 265 -19.33 112.33 57.82
N GLU A 266 -20.52 112.23 57.24
CA GLU A 266 -21.58 113.22 57.39
C GLU A 266 -22.14 113.23 58.82
N LEU A 267 -22.38 112.06 59.42
CA LEU A 267 -22.76 111.93 60.83
C LEU A 267 -21.69 112.49 61.78
N ASP A 268 -20.41 112.26 61.50
CA ASP A 268 -19.30 112.82 62.30
C ASP A 268 -19.29 114.35 62.24
N ARG A 269 -19.54 114.94 61.06
CA ARG A 269 -19.69 116.40 60.92
C ARG A 269 -20.88 116.93 61.71
N ILE A 270 -22.06 116.31 61.57
CA ILE A 270 -23.27 116.70 62.32
C ILE A 270 -23.01 116.60 63.83
N ARG A 271 -22.38 115.52 64.29
CA ARG A 271 -22.00 115.32 65.69
C ARG A 271 -21.05 116.43 66.17
N GLN A 272 -20.07 116.82 65.36
CA GLN A 272 -19.15 117.91 65.69
C GLN A 272 -19.87 119.26 65.76
N ASP A 273 -20.77 119.55 64.82
CA ASP A 273 -21.57 120.78 64.80
C ASP A 273 -22.49 120.86 66.02
N CYS A 274 -23.21 119.78 66.35
CA CYS A 274 -24.02 119.70 67.56
C CYS A 274 -23.16 119.89 68.83
N ASN A 275 -21.98 119.27 68.91
CA ASN A 275 -21.07 119.47 70.04
C ASN A 275 -20.64 120.93 70.20
N ASN A 276 -20.35 121.62 69.09
CA ASN A 276 -20.03 123.04 69.09
C ASN A 276 -21.23 123.89 69.54
N GLU A 277 -22.43 123.58 69.06
CA GLU A 277 -23.65 124.29 69.42
C GLU A 277 -24.01 124.10 70.90
N VAL A 278 -23.94 122.87 71.41
CA VAL A 278 -24.12 122.56 72.85
C VAL A 278 -23.10 123.31 73.70
N LYS A 279 -21.83 123.36 73.26
CA LYS A 279 -20.78 124.13 73.95
C LYS A 279 -21.10 125.63 73.97
N ASN A 280 -21.57 126.19 72.86
CA ASN A 280 -21.97 127.60 72.78
C ASN A 280 -23.18 127.91 73.68
N LEU A 281 -24.20 127.05 73.68
CA LEU A 281 -25.36 127.17 74.56
C LEU A 281 -24.96 127.08 76.03
N ARG A 282 -24.06 126.14 76.39
CA ARG A 282 -23.53 126.01 77.75
C ARG A 282 -22.79 127.27 78.19
N ASN A 283 -21.97 127.85 77.32
CA ASN A 283 -21.28 129.11 77.60
C ASN A 283 -22.27 130.28 77.77
N SER A 284 -23.27 130.39 76.91
CA SER A 284 -24.33 131.42 77.03
C SER A 284 -25.14 131.25 78.30
N LEU A 285 -25.43 130.02 78.72
CA LEU A 285 -26.10 129.72 79.98
C LEU A 285 -25.25 130.15 81.19
N LEU A 286 -23.95 129.84 81.18
CA LEU A 286 -23.02 130.29 82.22
C LEU A 286 -22.94 131.82 82.31
N GLU A 287 -22.96 132.51 81.16
CA GLU A 287 -22.98 133.97 81.11
C GLU A 287 -24.28 134.54 81.71
N ARG A 288 -25.44 133.96 81.38
CA ARG A 288 -26.72 134.35 82.00
C ARG A 288 -26.73 134.06 83.50
N ASP A 289 -26.20 132.93 83.94
CA ASP A 289 -26.11 132.59 85.37
C ASP A 289 -25.22 133.60 86.12
N SER A 290 -24.12 134.04 85.50
CA SER A 290 -23.29 135.14 86.01
C SER A 290 -24.06 136.48 86.10
N GLN A 291 -24.82 136.84 85.06
CA GLN A 291 -25.66 138.05 85.05
C GLN A 291 -26.75 137.99 86.14
N ILE A 292 -27.38 136.84 86.34
CA ILE A 292 -28.38 136.63 87.40
C ILE A 292 -27.74 136.81 88.78
N LYS A 293 -26.54 136.24 89.01
CA LYS A 293 -25.78 136.44 90.26
C LYS A 293 -25.43 137.91 90.49
N GLN A 294 -25.05 138.66 89.45
CA GLN A 294 -24.81 140.11 89.57
C GLN A 294 -26.10 140.88 89.92
N LEU A 295 -27.23 140.56 89.28
CA LEU A 295 -28.53 141.17 89.60
C LEU A 295 -28.95 140.87 91.04
N GLN A 296 -28.75 139.65 91.53
CA GLN A 296 -29.00 139.28 92.92
C GLN A 296 -28.18 140.16 93.89
N TYR A 297 -26.89 140.36 93.61
CA TYR A 297 -26.03 141.23 94.42
C TYR A 297 -26.52 142.68 94.42
N VAL A 298 -26.89 143.24 93.26
CA VAL A 298 -27.42 144.61 93.16
C VAL A 298 -28.72 144.75 93.95
N ILE A 299 -29.62 143.75 93.87
CA ILE A 299 -30.87 143.72 94.61
C ILE A 299 -30.63 143.68 96.11
N GLU A 300 -29.69 142.86 96.58
CA GLU A 300 -29.31 142.85 97.99
C GLU A 300 -28.78 144.21 98.46
N LYS A 301 -27.96 144.88 97.64
CA LYS A 301 -27.47 146.23 97.92
C LYS A 301 -28.58 147.28 97.93
N VAL A 302 -29.57 147.16 97.05
CA VAL A 302 -30.75 148.01 97.02
C VAL A 302 -31.63 147.77 98.26
N GLU A 303 -31.88 146.50 98.64
CA GLU A 303 -32.60 146.15 99.87
C GLU A 303 -31.91 146.74 101.12
N GLU A 304 -30.58 146.61 101.21
CA GLU A 304 -29.76 147.17 102.28
C GLU A 304 -29.88 148.70 102.31
N SER A 305 -29.70 149.36 101.17
CA SER A 305 -29.82 150.82 101.04
C SER A 305 -31.21 151.33 101.44
N ILE A 306 -32.28 150.62 101.08
CA ILE A 306 -33.66 150.99 101.46
C ILE A 306 -33.90 150.81 102.96
N ARG A 307 -33.36 149.75 103.58
CA ARG A 307 -33.45 149.54 105.03
C ARG A 307 -32.73 150.64 105.82
N GLU A 308 -31.59 151.11 105.33
CA GLU A 308 -30.76 152.11 106.00
C GLU A 308 -31.21 153.56 105.76
N ASN A 309 -31.97 153.81 104.69
CA ASN A 309 -32.40 155.15 104.32
C ASN A 309 -33.51 155.69 105.24
N ARG A 310 -33.11 156.49 106.24
CA ARG A 310 -34.02 157.11 107.23
C ARG A 310 -35.01 158.13 106.64
N ALA A 311 -34.84 158.56 105.39
CA ALA A 311 -35.75 159.50 104.72
C ALA A 311 -37.00 158.80 104.14
N ILE A 312 -36.92 157.50 103.85
CA ILE A 312 -38.06 156.70 103.39
C ILE A 312 -38.76 156.15 104.64
N LYS A 313 -39.83 156.83 105.10
CA LYS A 313 -40.60 156.43 106.28
C LYS A 313 -41.97 155.85 105.93
N GLY A 314 -42.36 154.81 106.67
CA GLY A 314 -43.72 154.28 106.70
C GLY A 314 -44.04 153.33 105.55
N TYR A 315 -45.14 153.61 104.85
CA TYR A 315 -45.78 152.68 103.91
C TYR A 315 -44.93 152.38 102.66
N SER A 316 -44.21 153.38 102.14
CA SER A 316 -43.37 153.24 100.93
C SER A 316 -42.22 152.24 101.12
N THR A 317 -41.59 152.22 102.30
CA THR A 317 -40.54 151.24 102.64
C THR A 317 -41.07 149.81 102.57
N LYS A 318 -42.31 149.59 103.04
CA LYS A 318 -42.96 148.27 103.05
C LYS A 318 -43.32 147.79 101.64
N ILE A 319 -43.74 148.70 100.75
CA ILE A 319 -44.01 148.38 99.34
C ILE A 319 -42.71 148.03 98.63
N ILE A 320 -41.67 148.87 98.73
CA ILE A 320 -40.43 148.64 97.98
C ILE A 320 -39.71 147.37 98.47
N LEU A 321 -39.62 147.11 99.78
CA LEU A 321 -39.09 145.84 100.27
C LEU A 321 -39.95 144.64 99.84
N GLY A 322 -41.28 144.79 99.82
CA GLY A 322 -42.20 143.75 99.34
C GLY A 322 -41.98 143.40 97.87
N GLU A 323 -41.82 144.41 97.00
CA GLU A 323 -41.50 144.20 95.59
C GLU A 323 -40.06 143.67 95.41
N THR A 324 -39.10 144.14 96.20
CA THR A 324 -37.72 143.65 96.14
C THR A 324 -37.63 142.17 96.51
N GLN A 325 -38.39 141.72 97.51
CA GLN A 325 -38.50 140.31 97.87
C GLN A 325 -39.17 139.47 96.77
N LYS A 326 -40.18 139.99 96.07
CA LYS A 326 -40.76 139.32 94.91
C LYS A 326 -39.73 139.13 93.80
N ILE A 327 -38.93 140.17 93.50
CA ILE A 327 -37.86 140.07 92.50
C ILE A 327 -36.79 139.07 92.96
N LYS A 328 -36.39 139.10 94.23
CA LYS A 328 -35.44 138.14 94.82
C LYS A 328 -35.97 136.70 94.76
N PHE A 329 -37.26 136.50 95.01
CA PHE A 329 -37.92 135.19 94.88
C PHE A 329 -37.91 134.67 93.44
N ILE A 330 -38.23 135.53 92.46
CA ILE A 330 -38.18 135.17 91.03
C ILE A 330 -36.75 134.83 90.60
N LEU A 331 -35.74 135.60 91.03
CA LEU A 331 -34.33 135.29 90.76
C LEU A 331 -33.87 134.02 91.48
N GLY A 332 -34.37 133.74 92.67
CA GLY A 332 -34.10 132.49 93.40
C GLY A 332 -34.62 131.26 92.66
N GLN A 333 -35.79 131.35 92.01
CA GLN A 333 -36.31 130.27 91.15
C GLN A 333 -35.49 130.11 89.86
N LEU A 334 -34.95 131.20 89.31
CA LEU A 334 -34.10 131.15 88.12
C LEU A 334 -32.72 130.51 88.40
N VAL A 335 -32.16 130.67 89.61
CA VAL A 335 -30.87 130.06 90.01
C VAL A 335 -30.99 128.58 90.42
N GLN A 336 -32.18 128.12 90.84
CA GLN A 336 -32.39 126.70 91.17
C GLN A 336 -32.46 125.78 89.94
N PHE A 337 -32.41 126.33 88.72
CA PHE A 337 -32.02 125.57 87.54
C PHE A 337 -30.50 125.39 87.50
N THR A 338 -29.95 124.65 88.46
CA THR A 338 -28.69 123.92 88.21
C THR A 338 -29.01 122.81 87.22
N PRO A 339 -28.49 122.82 85.98
CA PRO A 339 -28.50 121.60 85.17
C PRO A 339 -27.63 120.61 85.94
N GLY A 340 -28.25 119.50 86.37
CA GLY A 340 -27.57 118.44 87.08
C GLY A 340 -26.25 118.07 86.41
N GLU A 341 -25.20 118.00 87.22
CA GLU A 341 -24.03 117.19 86.95
C GLU A 341 -24.47 115.73 86.85
N ASP A 342 -24.80 115.27 85.66
CA ASP A 342 -24.89 113.85 85.33
C ASP A 342 -24.54 113.65 83.85
N TYR A 343 -23.31 114.04 83.50
CA TYR A 343 -22.63 113.43 82.35
C TYR A 343 -21.90 112.20 82.87
N ARG A 344 -22.59 111.07 82.89
CA ARG A 344 -21.96 109.75 82.88
C ARG A 344 -21.76 109.36 81.41
N PRO A 345 -20.53 109.15 80.91
CA PRO A 345 -20.35 108.60 79.58
C PRO A 345 -20.94 107.18 79.59
N LEU A 346 -21.94 106.90 78.77
CA LEU A 346 -22.24 105.53 78.40
C LEU A 346 -21.06 105.05 77.55
N GLU A 347 -20.24 104.19 78.14
CA GLU A 347 -19.44 103.21 77.40
C GLU A 347 -20.41 102.36 76.58
N GLU A 348 -20.54 102.67 75.29
CA GLU A 348 -21.14 101.74 74.34
C GLU A 348 -20.12 100.64 74.06
N THR A 349 -20.43 99.53 74.73
CA THR A 349 -19.88 98.21 74.59
C THR A 349 -19.97 97.77 73.13
N LEU A 350 -18.82 97.51 72.51
CA LEU A 350 -18.69 96.64 71.35
C LEU A 350 -19.48 95.34 71.57
N PRO A 351 -20.32 94.91 70.61
CA PRO A 351 -20.68 93.52 70.50
C PRO A 351 -19.89 92.87 69.35
N GLY A 352 -19.11 91.86 69.73
CA GLY A 352 -19.13 90.60 69.00
C GLY A 352 -18.18 90.51 67.82
N ASP A 353 -16.91 90.37 68.16
CA ASP A 353 -15.97 89.49 67.47
C ASP A 353 -16.66 88.14 67.16
N LEU A 354 -17.07 87.94 65.91
CA LEU A 354 -17.50 86.63 65.40
C LEU A 354 -16.31 85.98 64.74
N GLY A 355 -15.83 84.94 65.42
CA GLY A 355 -14.64 84.18 65.12
C GLY A 355 -14.58 83.67 63.68
N TYR A 356 -13.49 84.04 63.02
CA TYR A 356 -12.88 83.20 62.00
C TYR A 356 -12.13 82.08 62.73
N GLU A 357 -12.81 80.96 62.97
CA GLU A 357 -12.08 79.73 63.27
C GLU A 357 -11.38 79.25 62.01
N SER A 358 -10.07 79.17 62.18
CA SER A 358 -9.10 78.69 61.23
C SER A 358 -9.33 77.21 60.93
N LEU A 359 -9.10 76.86 59.66
CA LEU A 359 -8.78 75.50 59.20
C LEU A 359 -7.87 74.76 60.18
N PRO A 360 -7.97 73.42 60.20
CA PRO A 360 -6.75 72.67 59.93
C PRO A 360 -6.92 71.56 58.89
N ALA A 361 -6.01 71.63 57.92
CA ALA A 361 -5.21 70.56 57.36
C ALA A 361 -5.69 69.09 57.47
N THR A 362 -5.73 68.47 56.30
CA THR A 362 -5.48 67.04 56.03
C THR A 362 -4.56 66.34 57.03
N PRO A 363 -4.79 65.03 57.23
CA PRO A 363 -3.68 64.12 57.06
C PRO A 363 -4.03 62.90 56.20
N THR A 364 -3.16 62.69 55.22
CA THR A 364 -2.84 61.44 54.53
C THR A 364 -2.66 60.29 55.53
N LYS A 365 -3.28 59.13 55.29
CA LYS A 365 -2.75 57.78 55.56
C LYS A 365 -3.72 56.68 55.09
N SER A 366 -3.28 55.88 54.13
CA SER A 366 -3.50 54.42 54.15
C SER A 366 -2.26 53.78 54.82
N PRO A 367 -2.14 52.45 55.04
CA PRO A 367 -3.07 51.33 54.79
C PRO A 367 -3.12 50.30 55.97
N ASN A 368 -3.80 49.16 55.72
CA ASN A 368 -3.68 47.82 56.35
C ASN A 368 -4.65 47.42 57.47
N SER A 369 -5.42 46.35 57.19
CA SER A 369 -5.39 45.01 57.82
C SER A 369 -6.74 44.32 57.56
N LEU A 370 -6.77 43.17 56.87
CA LEU A 370 -6.59 41.82 57.41
C LEU A 370 -7.51 41.51 58.62
N LEU A 371 -8.62 40.82 58.36
CA LEU A 371 -9.16 39.67 59.13
C LEU A 371 -10.26 39.02 58.27
N THR A 372 -10.08 37.78 57.77
CA THR A 372 -10.42 36.49 58.43
C THR A 372 -11.89 36.13 58.14
N GLU A 373 -12.18 35.25 57.17
CA GLU A 373 -12.14 33.77 57.24
C GLU A 373 -13.32 33.17 58.03
N SER A 374 -14.21 32.46 57.33
CA SER A 374 -14.80 31.15 57.67
C SER A 374 -16.05 30.89 56.82
N TYR A 375 -15.97 29.93 55.88
CA TYR A 375 -16.52 28.55 55.93
C TYR A 375 -18.02 28.46 55.63
N GLU A 376 -18.38 27.84 54.50
CA GLU A 376 -19.05 26.53 54.56
C GLU A 376 -18.96 25.77 53.24
N LEU A 377 -18.57 24.49 53.39
CA LEU A 377 -18.64 23.39 52.45
C LEU A 377 -20.09 23.16 52.01
N ASN A 378 -20.31 22.79 50.73
CA ASN A 378 -21.17 21.64 50.43
C ASN A 378 -20.84 21.02 49.07
N GLN A 379 -20.75 19.69 49.11
CA GLN A 379 -20.43 18.75 48.03
C GLN A 379 -21.67 18.44 47.16
N SER A 380 -21.43 18.13 45.89
CA SER A 380 -22.15 17.11 45.08
C SER A 380 -21.42 17.02 43.73
N GLU A 381 -20.57 16.02 43.50
CA GLU A 381 -20.88 14.68 42.98
C GLU A 381 -21.93 14.64 41.86
N GLY A 382 -21.48 14.24 40.67
CA GLY A 382 -22.30 14.08 39.47
C GLY A 382 -21.53 13.37 38.34
N ILE A 383 -21.13 12.12 38.60
CA ILE A 383 -20.65 11.17 37.59
C ILE A 383 -21.86 10.44 36.99
N CYS A 384 -22.06 10.48 35.66
CA CYS A 384 -22.24 9.27 34.80
C CYS A 384 -22.77 9.57 33.38
N LYS A 385 -22.05 8.98 32.40
CA LYS A 385 -22.52 8.20 31.23
C LYS A 385 -23.16 8.93 30.03
N THR A 386 -22.49 8.86 28.88
CA THR A 386 -22.57 7.72 27.93
C THR A 386 -21.30 7.60 27.12
#